data_AF-A0A8H8CIG2-F1
#
_entry.id   AF-A0A8H8CIG2-F1
#
_cell.length_a   1.000
_cell.length_b   1.000
_cell.length_c   1.000
_cell.angle_alpha   90.00
_cell.angle_beta   90.00
_cell.angle_gamma   90.00
#
_symmetry.space_group_name_H-M   'P 1'
#
loop_
_entity.id
_entity.type
_entity.pdbx_description
1 polymer ?
#
loop_
_entity_poly.entity_id
_entity_poly.type
_entity_poly.pdbx_seq_one_letter_code
_entity_poly.pdbx_strand_id
1 'polypeptide(L)'
;MISGDLTLRTLNASSFAQQAVTFLCLDFSGQSSRFNELPKTRCPSGIRSQINFPSCWDGVNTDSPDHKSHVAFLSTGPDNGTCSDPMFPVTIPRIFMEVYWVTQAFDDFRRQAAVPDQPFVFSNGDPTGYSYHADFMNGWDEGVLEQALDGCNCNPYGDPSCCAAKGLFDIDQTRQCYITNTVDEITLGTLDSLPGSNPVQADCYEQFSASYTPALLSPAFIYSTAGQTLSSTATISVAAQTVTIPQKAQGTCISNEASYLSFRLSTYIFATIWAICVLHLTTYI
;
A
#
# COMPACT_ATOMS: atom_id res chain seq x y z
N MET A 1 -11.74 0.68 -6.69
CA MET A 1 -10.66 0.93 -7.67
C MET A 1 -9.32 0.52 -7.07
N ILE A 2 -8.44 -0.09 -7.86
CA ILE A 2 -7.10 -0.56 -7.45
C ILE A 2 -6.02 0.07 -8.34
N SER A 3 -4.88 0.46 -7.76
CA SER A 3 -3.66 0.83 -8.50
C SER A 3 -2.47 -0.02 -8.05
N GLY A 4 -1.51 -0.27 -8.94
CA GLY A 4 -0.38 -1.20 -8.70
C GLY A 4 -0.77 -2.67 -8.85
N ASP A 5 0.19 -3.57 -8.57
CA ASP A 5 0.03 -5.02 -8.76
C ASP A 5 0.92 -5.80 -7.77
N LEU A 6 0.29 -6.48 -6.81
CA LEU A 6 0.98 -7.27 -5.76
C LEU A 6 1.87 -8.41 -6.29
N THR A 7 1.72 -8.82 -7.54
CA THR A 7 2.50 -9.90 -8.17
C THR A 7 3.65 -9.38 -9.04
N LEU A 8 3.73 -8.07 -9.29
CA LEU A 8 4.73 -7.49 -10.17
C LEU A 8 6.13 -7.49 -9.53
N ARG A 9 7.15 -7.83 -10.32
CA ARG A 9 8.57 -7.85 -9.88
C ARG A 9 9.52 -7.17 -10.86
N THR A 10 8.98 -6.61 -11.95
CA THR A 10 9.78 -5.96 -12.99
C THR A 10 9.06 -4.73 -13.50
N LEU A 11 9.84 -3.75 -14.00
CA LEU A 11 9.30 -2.54 -14.60
C LEU A 11 9.23 -2.64 -16.12
N ASN A 12 8.00 -2.56 -16.65
CA ASN A 12 7.71 -2.13 -18.00
C ASN A 12 7.58 -0.60 -18.01
N ALA A 13 8.66 0.07 -18.41
CA ALA A 13 8.71 1.53 -18.46
C ALA A 13 7.72 2.16 -19.46
N SER A 14 7.05 1.39 -20.32
CA SER A 14 6.00 1.88 -21.21
C SER A 14 4.59 1.76 -20.63
N SER A 15 4.43 1.10 -19.48
CA SER A 15 3.13 0.94 -18.82
C SER A 15 2.85 2.09 -17.85
N PHE A 16 1.82 2.90 -18.14
CA PHE A 16 1.39 3.95 -17.20
C PHE A 16 0.96 3.38 -15.84
N ALA A 17 0.36 2.18 -15.82
CA ALA A 17 0.00 1.52 -14.57
C ALA A 17 1.23 1.20 -13.69
N GLN A 18 2.38 0.91 -14.29
CA GLN A 18 3.62 0.64 -13.53
C GLN A 18 4.40 1.91 -13.21
N GLN A 19 4.36 2.92 -14.09
CA GLN A 19 4.91 4.25 -13.81
C GLN A 19 4.17 4.96 -12.65
N ALA A 20 2.95 4.52 -12.34
CA ALA A 20 2.12 5.12 -11.31
C ALA A 20 2.67 4.93 -9.90
N VAL A 21 3.56 3.94 -9.71
CA VAL A 21 4.24 3.64 -8.46
C VAL A 21 5.67 4.14 -8.54
N THR A 22 6.07 5.00 -7.60
CA THR A 22 7.48 5.42 -7.46
C THR A 22 7.86 5.59 -5.99
N PHE A 23 9.15 5.73 -5.73
CA PHE A 23 9.72 5.93 -4.41
C PHE A 23 10.57 7.19 -4.40
N LEU A 24 10.41 8.03 -3.38
CA LEU A 24 11.39 9.08 -3.09
C LEU A 24 12.32 8.61 -1.97
N CYS A 25 13.61 8.73 -2.23
CA CYS A 25 14.62 8.74 -1.19
C CYS A 25 14.67 10.15 -0.62
N LEU A 26 14.11 10.34 0.57
CA LEU A 26 13.91 11.66 1.15
C LEU A 26 15.19 12.20 1.76
N ASP A 27 15.45 13.47 1.48
CA ASP A 27 16.45 14.29 2.15
C ASP A 27 15.84 15.69 2.36
N PHE A 28 15.43 15.98 3.60
CA PHE A 28 14.86 17.28 3.95
C PHE A 28 15.91 18.39 4.10
N SER A 29 17.20 18.03 4.13
CA SER A 29 18.33 18.98 4.19
C SER A 29 18.96 19.26 2.83
N GLY A 30 18.58 18.50 1.81
CA GLY A 30 19.13 18.55 0.47
C GLY A 30 18.09 18.26 -0.59
N GLN A 31 18.45 17.42 -1.56
CA GLN A 31 17.57 17.08 -2.67
C GLN A 31 17.11 15.63 -2.56
N SER A 32 15.79 15.44 -2.49
CA SER A 32 15.20 14.12 -2.59
C SER A 32 15.32 13.57 -4.03
N SER A 33 15.56 12.27 -4.16
CA SER A 33 15.72 11.60 -5.46
C SER A 33 14.60 10.60 -5.71
N ARG A 34 14.12 10.53 -6.96
CA ARG A 34 13.02 9.65 -7.39
C ARG A 34 13.57 8.34 -7.97
N PHE A 35 12.94 7.24 -7.61
CA PHE A 35 13.24 5.88 -8.06
C PHE A 35 11.95 5.18 -8.49
N ASN A 36 12.05 4.22 -9.40
CA ASN A 36 10.94 3.33 -9.78
C ASN A 36 10.92 2.03 -8.96
N GLU A 37 11.98 1.80 -8.17
CA GLU A 37 12.15 0.66 -7.27
C GLU A 37 12.57 1.17 -5.88
N LEU A 38 12.58 0.29 -4.88
CA LEU A 38 13.07 0.62 -3.55
C LEU A 38 14.52 1.16 -3.64
N PRO A 39 14.81 2.38 -3.11
CA PRO A 39 16.12 3.01 -3.29
C PRO A 39 17.29 2.19 -2.72
N LYS A 40 18.25 1.80 -3.55
CA LYS A 40 19.44 1.00 -3.15
C LYS A 40 20.52 1.80 -2.41
N THR A 41 20.10 2.85 -1.70
CA THR A 41 20.96 3.76 -0.95
C THR A 41 20.30 4.11 0.39
N ARG A 42 21.06 4.74 1.28
CA ARG A 42 20.51 5.33 2.51
C ARG A 42 19.71 6.58 2.15
N CYS A 43 18.54 6.71 2.76
CA CYS A 43 17.68 7.87 2.60
C CYS A 43 17.65 8.65 3.92
N PRO A 44 18.31 9.83 4.00
CA PRO A 44 18.50 10.56 5.26
C PRO A 44 17.22 10.85 6.03
N SER A 45 16.11 11.03 5.32
CA SER A 45 14.79 11.35 5.90
C SER A 45 13.74 10.26 5.64
N GLY A 46 14.20 9.03 5.36
CA GLY A 46 13.33 7.88 5.10
C GLY A 46 12.97 7.70 3.63
N ILE A 47 12.16 6.69 3.35
CA ILE A 47 11.64 6.41 2.00
C ILE A 47 10.18 6.85 1.96
N ARG A 48 9.75 7.49 0.88
CA ARG A 48 8.34 7.74 0.60
C ARG A 48 7.90 6.90 -0.58
N SER A 49 7.04 5.93 -0.37
CA SER A 49 6.33 5.29 -1.49
C SER A 49 5.19 6.19 -1.91
N GLN A 50 4.94 6.26 -3.21
CA GLN A 50 3.84 7.05 -3.75
C GLN A 50 3.17 6.31 -4.90
N ILE A 51 1.85 6.43 -4.96
CA ILE A 51 1.02 5.75 -5.96
C ILE A 51 -0.08 6.67 -6.48
N ASN A 52 -0.19 6.74 -7.81
CA ASN A 52 -1.29 7.41 -8.50
C ASN A 52 -2.35 6.40 -8.91
N PHE A 53 -3.61 6.78 -8.79
CA PHE A 53 -4.70 6.04 -9.42
C PHE A 53 -5.01 6.57 -10.82
N PRO A 54 -5.61 5.74 -11.70
CA PRO A 54 -6.29 6.19 -12.90
C PRO A 54 -7.20 7.41 -12.63
N SER A 55 -7.29 8.33 -13.60
CA SER A 55 -8.09 9.57 -13.47
C SER A 55 -9.10 9.75 -14.61
N CYS A 56 -9.25 8.74 -15.47
CA CYS A 56 -10.21 8.72 -16.56
C CYS A 56 -11.19 7.57 -16.35
N TRP A 57 -12.47 7.84 -16.41
CA TRP A 57 -13.55 6.90 -16.15
C TRP A 57 -14.37 6.66 -17.43
N ASP A 58 -14.86 5.43 -17.59
CA ASP A 58 -15.66 5.02 -18.76
C ASP A 58 -17.05 5.68 -18.84
N GLY A 59 -17.48 6.36 -17.77
CA GLY A 59 -18.75 7.06 -17.71
C GLY A 59 -19.95 6.15 -17.41
N VAL A 60 -19.72 4.86 -17.16
CA VAL A 60 -20.77 3.84 -17.03
C VAL A 60 -20.60 3.01 -15.77
N ASN A 61 -19.43 2.41 -15.55
CA ASN A 61 -19.23 1.39 -14.54
C ASN A 61 -18.58 1.96 -13.28
N THR A 62 -19.28 1.95 -12.16
CA THR A 62 -18.70 2.37 -10.85
C THR A 62 -17.64 1.41 -10.34
N ASP A 63 -17.64 0.17 -10.84
CA ASP A 63 -16.64 -0.86 -10.58
C ASP A 63 -16.62 -1.89 -11.71
N SER A 64 -15.56 -2.69 -11.80
CA SER A 64 -15.42 -3.80 -12.75
C SER A 64 -15.02 -5.08 -12.01
N PRO A 65 -15.22 -6.29 -12.58
CA PRO A 65 -14.87 -7.53 -11.89
C PRO A 65 -13.38 -7.65 -11.49
N ASP A 66 -12.50 -6.95 -12.19
CA ASP A 66 -11.06 -6.85 -11.89
C ASP A 66 -10.70 -5.57 -11.10
N HIS A 67 -11.70 -4.76 -10.74
CA HIS A 67 -11.59 -3.48 -10.05
C HIS A 67 -10.68 -2.42 -10.72
N LYS A 68 -10.33 -2.63 -12.00
CA LYS A 68 -9.36 -1.84 -12.76
C LYS A 68 -9.85 -1.39 -14.13
N SER A 69 -10.54 -2.26 -14.88
CA SER A 69 -10.88 -2.03 -16.29
C SER A 69 -11.93 -0.93 -16.56
N HIS A 70 -12.62 -0.44 -15.53
CA HIS A 70 -13.56 0.70 -15.65
C HIS A 70 -12.87 2.07 -15.65
N VAL A 71 -11.54 2.12 -15.46
CA VAL A 71 -10.76 3.37 -15.42
C VAL A 71 -9.44 3.27 -16.19
N ALA A 72 -8.91 4.42 -16.61
CA ALA A 72 -7.64 4.56 -17.32
C ALA A 72 -6.79 5.74 -16.81
N PHE A 73 -5.47 5.65 -17.02
CA PHE A 73 -4.55 6.75 -16.76
C PHE A 73 -4.67 7.84 -17.83
N LEU A 74 -4.20 9.05 -17.50
CA LEU A 74 -4.20 10.18 -18.42
C LEU A 74 -3.28 9.91 -19.63
N SER A 75 -3.53 10.65 -20.71
CA SER A 75 -2.88 10.48 -22.02
C SER A 75 -1.35 10.59 -22.02
N THR A 76 -0.76 11.26 -21.04
CA THR A 76 0.71 11.41 -20.93
C THR A 76 1.30 10.71 -19.71
N GLY A 77 0.50 9.91 -19.01
CA GLY A 77 0.94 9.11 -17.86
C GLY A 77 0.21 9.45 -16.56
N PRO A 78 0.66 8.89 -15.43
CA PRO A 78 -0.07 9.00 -14.16
C PRO A 78 -0.10 10.40 -13.53
N ASP A 79 0.86 11.25 -13.90
CA ASP A 79 1.06 12.54 -13.25
C ASP A 79 0.40 13.72 -13.99
N ASN A 80 0.16 13.59 -15.31
CA ASN A 80 -0.33 14.68 -16.14
C ASN A 80 -1.01 14.16 -17.42
N GLY A 81 -1.80 15.02 -18.06
CA GLY A 81 -2.45 14.75 -19.34
C GLY A 81 -3.94 14.98 -19.28
N THR A 82 -4.67 14.35 -20.21
CA THR A 82 -6.13 14.44 -20.30
C THR A 82 -6.74 13.07 -20.54
N CYS A 83 -8.06 12.98 -20.36
CA CYS A 83 -8.86 11.83 -20.74
C CYS A 83 -9.20 11.88 -22.23
N SER A 84 -8.19 11.66 -23.08
CA SER A 84 -8.34 11.70 -24.53
C SER A 84 -8.78 10.39 -25.15
N ASP A 85 -8.77 9.30 -24.38
CA ASP A 85 -9.29 8.01 -24.82
C ASP A 85 -10.83 8.08 -24.85
N PRO A 86 -11.47 7.89 -26.01
CA PRO A 86 -12.93 7.93 -26.10
C PRO A 86 -13.63 6.83 -25.29
N MET A 87 -12.93 5.76 -24.88
CA MET A 87 -13.46 4.74 -23.98
C MET A 87 -13.51 5.20 -22.52
N PHE A 88 -12.73 6.22 -22.15
CA PHE A 88 -12.66 6.76 -20.78
C PHE A 88 -12.78 8.29 -20.81
N PRO A 89 -13.90 8.85 -21.30
CA PRO A 89 -13.99 10.28 -21.61
C PRO A 89 -14.19 11.18 -20.37
N VAL A 90 -14.52 10.61 -19.21
CA VAL A 90 -14.86 11.37 -18.01
C VAL A 90 -13.64 11.55 -17.12
N THR A 91 -13.25 12.79 -16.85
CA THR A 91 -12.20 13.08 -15.86
C THR A 91 -12.78 12.97 -14.46
N ILE A 92 -12.12 12.19 -13.60
CA ILE A 92 -12.46 12.04 -12.19
C ILE A 92 -11.37 12.64 -11.30
N PRO A 93 -11.64 12.93 -10.01
CA PRO A 93 -10.63 13.44 -9.09
C PRO A 93 -9.40 12.52 -9.03
N ARG A 94 -8.22 13.13 -9.10
CA ARG A 94 -6.96 12.39 -8.97
C ARG A 94 -6.78 11.95 -7.53
N ILE A 95 -6.67 10.64 -7.33
CA ILE A 95 -6.24 10.06 -6.05
C ILE A 95 -4.74 9.80 -6.14
N PHE A 96 -4.00 10.46 -5.26
CA PHE A 96 -2.57 10.30 -5.10
C PHE A 96 -2.28 10.00 -3.64
N MET A 97 -1.59 8.91 -3.36
CA MET A 97 -1.29 8.49 -2.01
C MET A 97 0.21 8.43 -1.78
N GLU A 98 0.61 8.95 -0.62
CA GLU A 98 1.98 8.99 -0.16
C GLU A 98 2.08 8.27 1.18
N VAL A 99 3.07 7.40 1.32
CA VAL A 99 3.32 6.67 2.55
C VAL A 99 4.79 6.87 2.92
N TYR A 100 5.00 7.42 4.11
CA TYR A 100 6.31 7.75 4.63
C TYR A 100 6.81 6.61 5.53
N TRP A 101 7.93 6.01 5.14
CA TRP A 101 8.61 4.95 5.86
C TRP A 101 9.83 5.53 6.57
N VAL A 102 9.85 5.44 7.90
CA VAL A 102 10.95 5.94 8.76
C VAL A 102 12.13 4.96 8.72
N THR A 103 12.65 4.69 7.52
CA THR A 103 13.67 3.67 7.26
C THR A 103 15.04 4.04 7.83
N GLN A 104 15.33 5.33 7.99
CA GLN A 104 16.55 5.83 8.61
C GLN A 104 16.71 5.37 10.07
N ALA A 105 15.60 5.05 10.76
CA ALA A 105 15.65 4.49 12.11
C ALA A 105 16.33 3.10 12.16
N PHE A 106 16.50 2.44 11.01
CA PHE A 106 17.10 1.11 10.88
C PHE A 106 18.52 1.13 10.27
N ASP A 107 19.12 2.31 10.07
CA ASP A 107 20.41 2.44 9.40
C ASP A 107 21.59 1.79 10.14
N ASP A 108 21.50 1.68 11.47
CA ASP A 108 22.49 0.97 12.31
C ASP A 108 22.42 -0.55 12.15
N PHE A 109 21.26 -1.08 11.74
CA PHE A 109 21.04 -2.51 11.52
C PHE A 109 21.35 -2.95 10.08
N ARG A 110 21.58 -2.02 9.15
CA ARG A 110 21.86 -2.34 7.73
C ARG A 110 22.95 -3.38 7.53
N ARG A 111 24.04 -3.31 8.31
CA ARG A 111 25.16 -4.28 8.21
C ARG A 111 24.78 -5.70 8.64
N GLN A 112 23.66 -5.87 9.34
CA GLN A 112 23.13 -7.16 9.77
C GLN A 112 22.13 -7.74 8.76
N ALA A 113 21.65 -6.92 7.80
CA ALA A 113 20.71 -7.36 6.79
C ALA A 113 21.40 -8.23 5.73
N ALA A 114 20.62 -9.09 5.08
CA ALA A 114 21.10 -9.92 3.97
C ALA A 114 21.63 -9.08 2.79
N VAL A 115 21.02 -7.92 2.54
CA VAL A 115 21.44 -6.95 1.53
C VAL A 115 21.64 -5.58 2.20
N PRO A 116 22.86 -5.24 2.63
CA PRO A 116 23.10 -4.02 3.42
C PRO A 116 22.76 -2.70 2.72
N ASP A 117 22.84 -2.66 1.39
CA ASP A 117 22.55 -1.47 0.58
C ASP A 117 21.04 -1.21 0.42
N GLN A 118 20.22 -2.27 0.49
CA GLN A 118 18.76 -2.23 0.49
C GLN A 118 18.20 -3.33 1.40
N PRO A 119 18.01 -3.07 2.71
CA PRO A 119 17.57 -4.08 3.65
C PRO A 119 16.04 -4.25 3.69
N PHE A 120 15.27 -3.39 3.01
CA PHE A 120 13.82 -3.32 3.14
C PHE A 120 13.12 -4.21 2.12
N VAL A 121 12.08 -4.90 2.57
CA VAL A 121 11.26 -5.83 1.77
C VAL A 121 9.79 -5.60 2.17
N PHE A 122 8.87 -5.64 1.21
CA PHE A 122 7.44 -5.66 1.52
C PHE A 122 7.00 -7.00 2.10
N SER A 123 5.91 -7.00 2.87
CA SER A 123 5.40 -8.18 3.58
C SER A 123 4.98 -9.34 2.68
N ASN A 124 4.67 -9.06 1.42
CA ASN A 124 4.43 -10.07 0.38
C ASN A 124 5.72 -10.67 -0.20
N GLY A 125 6.88 -10.38 0.40
CA GLY A 125 8.17 -10.91 0.01
C GLY A 125 8.86 -10.16 -1.11
N ASP A 126 8.40 -8.98 -1.52
CA ASP A 126 9.00 -8.22 -2.61
C ASP A 126 10.16 -7.32 -2.13
N PRO A 127 11.42 -7.58 -2.52
CA PRO A 127 12.57 -6.72 -2.20
C PRO A 127 12.76 -5.58 -3.21
N THR A 128 12.01 -5.57 -4.31
CA THR A 128 12.17 -4.62 -5.42
C THR A 128 11.29 -3.39 -5.26
N GLY A 129 10.10 -3.56 -4.68
CA GLY A 129 9.07 -2.54 -4.52
C GLY A 129 8.06 -2.45 -5.67
N TYR A 130 8.23 -3.21 -6.75
CA TYR A 130 7.29 -3.20 -7.87
C TYR A 130 5.91 -3.75 -7.51
N SER A 131 5.81 -4.52 -6.43
CA SER A 131 4.57 -5.09 -5.95
C SER A 131 3.67 -4.12 -5.17
N TYR A 132 4.14 -2.89 -4.97
CA TYR A 132 3.39 -1.89 -4.24
C TYR A 132 2.08 -1.63 -4.95
N HIS A 133 0.99 -1.69 -4.19
CA HIS A 133 -0.36 -1.47 -4.68
C HIS A 133 -1.13 -0.72 -3.61
N ALA A 134 -2.27 -0.21 -4.03
CA ALA A 134 -3.23 0.31 -3.08
C ALA A 134 -4.65 0.28 -3.64
N ASP A 135 -5.58 0.25 -2.69
CA ASP A 135 -6.99 0.18 -2.93
C ASP A 135 -7.64 1.46 -2.41
N PHE A 136 -8.59 2.00 -3.18
CA PHE A 136 -9.43 3.08 -2.71
C PHE A 136 -10.88 2.61 -2.61
N MET A 137 -11.46 2.84 -1.44
CA MET A 137 -12.87 2.62 -1.14
C MET A 137 -13.41 3.90 -0.50
N ASN A 138 -14.52 4.42 -1.04
CA ASN A 138 -15.21 5.54 -0.43
C ASN A 138 -16.20 5.02 0.62
N GLY A 139 -16.01 5.43 1.87
CA GLY A 139 -16.91 5.11 2.98
C GLY A 139 -17.72 6.31 3.49
N TRP A 140 -17.69 7.44 2.80
CA TRP A 140 -18.44 8.63 3.18
C TRP A 140 -19.93 8.47 2.83
N ASP A 141 -20.79 9.13 3.61
CA ASP A 141 -22.21 9.25 3.27
C ASP A 141 -22.36 9.84 1.86
N GLU A 142 -23.40 9.39 1.15
CA GLU A 142 -23.69 9.81 -0.22
C GLU A 142 -23.77 11.34 -0.32
N GLY A 143 -23.15 11.91 -1.35
CA GLY A 143 -23.12 13.35 -1.60
C GLY A 143 -22.08 14.15 -0.81
N VAL A 144 -21.50 13.63 0.28
CA VAL A 144 -20.50 14.39 1.07
C VAL A 144 -19.20 14.59 0.27
N LEU A 145 -18.71 13.52 -0.38
CA LEU A 145 -17.49 13.62 -1.20
C LEU A 145 -17.70 14.54 -2.41
N GLU A 146 -18.88 14.50 -3.03
CA GLU A 146 -19.25 15.40 -4.13
C GLU A 146 -19.22 16.87 -3.69
N GLN A 147 -19.88 17.19 -2.58
CA GLN A 147 -19.85 18.54 -2.01
C GLN A 147 -18.44 19.01 -1.66
N ALA A 148 -17.58 18.11 -1.19
CA ALA A 148 -16.18 18.43 -0.92
C ALA A 148 -15.42 18.76 -2.21
N LEU A 149 -15.59 17.95 -3.26
CA LEU A 149 -14.93 18.17 -4.56
C LEU A 149 -15.39 19.49 -5.22
N ASP A 150 -16.68 19.80 -5.16
CA ASP A 150 -17.25 21.02 -5.72
C ASP A 150 -16.91 22.26 -4.88
N GLY A 151 -16.88 22.09 -3.55
CA GLY A 151 -16.86 23.19 -2.59
C GLY A 151 -15.50 23.51 -1.96
N CYS A 152 -14.50 22.62 -2.06
CA CYS A 152 -13.25 22.68 -1.28
C CYS A 152 -11.97 22.83 -2.10
N ASN A 153 -11.98 23.71 -3.11
CA ASN A 153 -10.79 24.00 -3.92
C ASN A 153 -9.94 25.12 -3.28
N CYS A 154 -9.47 24.90 -2.06
CA CYS A 154 -9.04 26.01 -1.20
C CYS A 154 -7.60 26.42 -1.39
N ASN A 155 -6.75 25.47 -1.79
CA ASN A 155 -5.43 25.76 -2.30
C ASN A 155 -5.03 24.65 -3.30
N PRO A 156 -4.01 24.87 -4.15
CA PRO A 156 -3.57 23.85 -5.11
C PRO A 156 -2.87 22.64 -4.45
N TYR A 157 -2.72 22.63 -3.12
CA TYR A 157 -2.06 21.59 -2.35
C TYR A 157 -3.05 20.65 -1.64
N GLY A 158 -4.37 20.86 -1.80
CA GLY A 158 -5.40 19.99 -1.24
C GLY A 158 -5.62 20.13 0.27
N ASP A 159 -5.41 21.32 0.85
CA ASP A 159 -5.72 21.56 2.28
C ASP A 159 -7.22 21.43 2.57
N PRO A 160 -7.63 20.51 3.47
CA PRO A 160 -9.03 20.29 3.79
C PRO A 160 -9.61 21.33 4.77
N SER A 161 -8.82 22.25 5.33
CA SER A 161 -9.22 23.18 6.40
C SER A 161 -10.47 24.01 6.06
N CYS A 162 -10.63 24.38 4.79
CA CYS A 162 -11.79 25.14 4.34
C CYS A 162 -13.08 24.32 4.26
N CYS A 163 -13.01 23.01 4.00
CA CYS A 163 -14.18 22.13 4.06
C CYS A 163 -14.70 22.10 5.48
N ALA A 164 -13.77 22.01 6.44
CA ALA A 164 -14.09 22.08 7.85
C ALA A 164 -14.68 23.43 8.23
N ALA A 165 -14.10 24.54 7.74
CA ALA A 165 -14.68 25.86 7.94
C ALA A 165 -16.09 26.03 7.33
N LYS A 166 -16.42 25.26 6.28
CA LYS A 166 -17.75 25.19 5.65
C LYS A 166 -18.70 24.23 6.37
N GLY A 167 -18.25 23.49 7.38
CA GLY A 167 -19.04 22.51 8.10
C GLY A 167 -19.34 21.25 7.30
N LEU A 168 -18.56 20.95 6.26
CA LEU A 168 -18.74 19.71 5.47
C LEU A 168 -18.23 18.48 6.22
N PHE A 169 -17.16 18.61 7.00
CA PHE A 169 -16.64 17.60 7.91
C PHE A 169 -15.72 18.22 8.97
N ASP A 170 -15.53 17.56 10.11
CA ASP A 170 -14.62 18.02 11.15
C ASP A 170 -13.21 17.44 10.98
N ILE A 171 -12.18 18.24 11.19
CA ILE A 171 -10.80 17.76 11.28
C ILE A 171 -10.42 17.70 12.77
N ASP A 172 -10.53 16.51 13.35
CA ASP A 172 -10.11 16.26 14.74
C ASP A 172 -8.96 15.23 14.76
N GLN A 173 -7.73 15.73 14.83
CA GLN A 173 -6.53 14.90 14.90
C GLN A 173 -6.29 14.27 16.28
N THR A 174 -7.14 14.57 17.27
CA THR A 174 -7.04 13.97 18.62
C THR A 174 -7.77 12.64 18.72
N ARG A 175 -8.73 12.38 17.82
CA ARG A 175 -9.47 11.13 17.77
C ARG A 175 -8.60 10.01 17.21
N GLN A 176 -8.65 8.86 17.87
CA GLN A 176 -8.03 7.64 17.38
C GLN A 176 -9.11 6.57 17.16
N CYS A 177 -8.94 5.78 16.13
CA CYS A 177 -9.81 4.66 15.80
C CYS A 177 -8.93 3.42 15.62
N TYR A 178 -9.35 2.33 16.22
CA TYR A 178 -8.66 1.07 16.16
C TYR A 178 -9.65 -0.03 15.79
N ILE A 179 -9.11 -1.08 15.19
CA ILE A 179 -9.85 -2.30 14.87
C ILE A 179 -9.10 -3.47 15.50
N THR A 180 -9.84 -4.49 15.95
CA THR A 180 -9.22 -5.74 16.41
C THR A 180 -8.54 -6.46 15.26
N ASN A 181 -7.52 -7.26 15.57
CA ASN A 181 -6.93 -8.18 14.60
C ASN A 181 -8.01 -9.07 13.97
N THR A 182 -7.99 -9.16 12.64
CA THR A 182 -8.83 -10.07 11.85
C THR A 182 -8.07 -11.30 11.37
N VAL A 183 -6.76 -11.32 11.60
CA VAL A 183 -5.85 -12.41 11.28
C VAL A 183 -5.10 -12.76 12.57
N ASP A 184 -5.12 -14.03 12.96
CA ASP A 184 -4.43 -14.55 14.13
C ASP A 184 -2.94 -14.78 13.80
N GLU A 185 -2.18 -13.68 13.72
CA GLU A 185 -0.76 -13.70 13.37
C GLU A 185 0.01 -12.61 14.12
N ILE A 186 1.24 -12.94 14.53
CA ILE A 186 2.18 -11.97 15.09
C ILE A 186 2.77 -11.15 13.93
N THR A 187 2.44 -9.86 13.90
CA THR A 187 2.88 -8.93 12.84
C THR A 187 3.74 -7.79 13.37
N LEU A 188 4.20 -7.86 14.62
CA LEU A 188 4.99 -6.80 15.26
C LEU A 188 6.26 -7.36 15.90
N GLY A 189 7.30 -6.53 15.93
CA GLY A 189 8.57 -6.84 16.57
C GLY A 189 9.50 -7.64 15.67
N THR A 190 10.26 -8.53 16.29
CA THR A 190 11.24 -9.39 15.63
C THR A 190 10.60 -10.73 15.29
N LEU A 191 10.52 -11.06 14.00
CA LEU A 191 9.82 -12.23 13.47
C LEU A 191 10.79 -13.19 12.77
N ASP A 192 10.55 -14.49 12.84
CA ASP A 192 11.39 -15.48 12.14
C ASP A 192 11.05 -15.58 10.63
N SER A 193 9.88 -15.07 10.23
CA SER A 193 9.40 -15.04 8.83
C SER A 193 8.53 -13.80 8.60
N LEU A 194 8.33 -13.39 7.34
CA LEU A 194 7.36 -12.33 7.04
C LEU A 194 5.93 -12.81 7.36
N PRO A 195 5.01 -11.90 7.70
CA PRO A 195 3.60 -12.23 7.85
C PRO A 195 3.05 -13.00 6.65
N GLY A 196 2.15 -13.96 6.90
CA GLY A 196 1.67 -14.95 5.96
C GLY A 196 2.71 -16.02 5.60
N SER A 197 3.80 -16.14 6.37
CA SER A 197 4.95 -17.01 6.02
C SER A 197 5.48 -16.76 4.60
N ASN A 198 5.41 -15.52 4.13
CA ASN A 198 5.93 -15.12 2.83
C ASN A 198 7.47 -15.15 2.86
N PRO A 199 8.16 -15.83 1.94
CA PRO A 199 9.60 -15.74 1.81
C PRO A 199 9.91 -14.44 1.08
N VAL A 200 11.11 -13.92 1.33
CA VAL A 200 11.69 -12.94 0.42
C VAL A 200 11.88 -13.62 -0.93
N GLN A 201 11.18 -13.13 -1.93
CA GLN A 201 11.29 -13.60 -3.29
C GLN A 201 12.54 -12.99 -3.92
N ALA A 202 13.16 -13.73 -4.84
CA ALA A 202 14.26 -13.20 -5.63
C ALA A 202 13.76 -12.08 -6.58
N ASP A 203 14.67 -11.46 -7.33
CA ASP A 203 14.34 -10.52 -8.41
C ASP A 203 13.49 -11.16 -9.54
N CYS A 204 13.30 -12.48 -9.49
CA CYS A 204 12.29 -13.19 -10.25
C CYS A 204 11.08 -13.51 -9.38
N TYR A 205 9.88 -13.29 -9.93
CA TYR A 205 8.66 -13.78 -9.31
C TYR A 205 8.74 -15.31 -9.22
N GLU A 206 8.71 -15.83 -8.01
CA GLU A 206 8.23 -17.18 -7.79
C GLU A 206 6.75 -17.04 -7.45
N GLN A 207 5.90 -17.88 -8.06
CA GLN A 207 4.55 -18.02 -7.53
C GLN A 207 4.69 -18.74 -6.19
N PHE A 208 4.99 -17.96 -5.17
CA PHE A 208 5.10 -18.46 -3.83
C PHE A 208 3.69 -18.72 -3.31
N SER A 209 3.43 -19.96 -2.93
CA SER A 209 2.23 -20.31 -2.20
C SER A 209 2.62 -20.49 -0.75
N ALA A 210 2.02 -19.68 0.14
CA ALA A 210 2.22 -19.78 1.58
C ALA A 210 2.00 -21.22 2.04
N SER A 211 3.01 -21.78 2.69
CA SER A 211 2.90 -23.10 3.32
C SER A 211 2.05 -23.05 4.59
N TYR A 212 1.81 -21.85 5.12
CA TYR A 212 0.99 -21.59 6.29
C TYR A 212 0.08 -20.38 6.02
N THR A 213 -1.22 -20.57 6.23
CA THR A 213 -2.22 -19.51 6.22
C THR A 213 -2.72 -19.35 7.65
N PRO A 214 -2.58 -18.17 8.28
CA PRO A 214 -3.05 -17.93 9.63
C PRO A 214 -4.58 -18.08 9.76
N ALA A 215 -5.06 -18.26 10.98
CA ALA A 215 -6.50 -18.31 11.24
C ALA A 215 -7.15 -16.93 11.02
N LEU A 216 -8.39 -16.91 10.53
CA LEU A 216 -9.17 -15.69 10.42
C LEU A 216 -10.05 -15.52 11.66
N LEU A 217 -10.12 -14.29 12.15
CA LEU A 217 -10.86 -13.90 13.35
C LEU A 217 -12.12 -13.13 12.95
N SER A 218 -13.25 -13.45 13.59
CA SER A 218 -14.52 -12.74 13.37
C SER A 218 -15.40 -12.76 14.63
N PRO A 219 -16.22 -11.71 14.85
CA PRO A 219 -16.24 -10.44 14.11
C PRO A 219 -15.07 -9.53 14.48
N ALA A 220 -14.76 -8.57 13.61
CA ALA A 220 -13.86 -7.47 13.93
C ALA A 220 -14.62 -6.41 14.75
N PHE A 221 -13.97 -5.84 15.76
CA PHE A 221 -14.54 -4.78 16.59
C PHE A 221 -13.79 -3.48 16.39
N ILE A 222 -14.53 -2.37 16.35
CA ILE A 222 -13.99 -1.01 16.26
C ILE A 222 -14.02 -0.37 17.65
N TYR A 223 -12.97 0.36 18.01
CA TYR A 223 -12.85 1.04 19.30
C TYR A 223 -12.03 2.33 19.18
N SER A 224 -12.19 3.26 20.14
CA SER A 224 -11.62 4.61 20.06
C SER A 224 -10.55 4.92 21.11
N THR A 225 -10.24 3.97 22.00
CA THR A 225 -9.27 4.16 23.10
C THR A 225 -8.17 3.09 23.04
N ALA A 226 -6.91 3.51 22.99
CA ALA A 226 -5.77 2.59 23.00
C ALA A 226 -5.82 1.68 24.24
N GLY A 227 -5.64 0.38 24.06
CA GLY A 227 -5.61 -0.57 25.17
C GLY A 227 -6.95 -0.79 25.87
N GLN A 228 -8.07 -0.35 25.28
CA GLN A 228 -9.40 -0.68 25.79
C GLN A 228 -9.59 -2.20 25.81
N THR A 229 -9.94 -2.75 26.97
CA THR A 229 -10.36 -4.15 27.07
C THR A 229 -11.76 -4.26 26.47
N LEU A 230 -11.89 -5.01 25.38
CA LEU A 230 -13.17 -5.25 24.75
C LEU A 230 -13.94 -6.34 25.53
N SER A 231 -15.22 -6.09 25.80
CA SER A 231 -16.11 -7.07 26.46
C SER A 231 -16.37 -8.32 25.62
N SER A 232 -16.09 -8.24 24.31
CA SER A 232 -16.23 -9.32 23.35
C SER A 232 -14.88 -9.59 22.71
N THR A 233 -14.57 -10.87 22.48
CA THR A 233 -13.36 -11.30 21.79
C THR A 233 -13.74 -11.92 20.45
N ALA A 234 -12.96 -11.64 19.41
CA ALA A 234 -13.12 -12.29 18.13
C ALA A 234 -12.86 -13.80 18.28
N THR A 235 -13.56 -14.61 17.51
CA THR A 235 -13.38 -16.07 17.49
C THR A 235 -12.78 -16.51 16.17
N ILE A 236 -12.15 -17.68 16.15
CA ILE A 236 -11.65 -18.28 14.92
C ILE A 236 -12.85 -18.62 14.04
N SER A 237 -13.01 -17.89 12.94
CA SER A 237 -14.04 -18.14 11.92
C SER A 237 -13.54 -19.08 10.83
N VAL A 238 -12.24 -19.03 10.54
CA VAL A 238 -11.54 -19.94 9.63
C VAL A 238 -10.28 -20.41 10.33
N ALA A 239 -10.15 -21.72 10.52
CA ALA A 239 -8.98 -22.31 11.14
C ALA A 239 -7.72 -22.10 10.28
N ALA A 240 -6.58 -21.95 10.93
CA ALA A 240 -5.28 -21.91 10.26
C ALA A 240 -5.06 -23.18 9.43
N GLN A 241 -4.37 -23.04 8.31
CA GLN A 241 -4.12 -24.14 7.38
C GLN A 241 -2.63 -24.23 7.09
N THR A 242 -2.11 -25.46 7.08
CA THR A 242 -0.74 -25.75 6.65
C THR A 242 -0.81 -26.70 5.46
N VAL A 243 -0.16 -26.33 4.37
CA VAL A 243 -0.17 -27.07 3.11
C VAL A 243 1.24 -27.21 2.57
N THR A 244 1.57 -28.42 2.12
CA THR A 244 2.83 -28.66 1.41
C THR A 244 2.61 -28.36 -0.06
N ILE A 245 2.95 -27.15 -0.48
CA ILE A 245 2.83 -26.74 -1.88
C ILE A 245 4.24 -26.66 -2.50
N PRO A 246 4.49 -27.35 -3.62
CA PRO A 246 5.73 -27.16 -4.36
C PRO A 246 5.79 -25.74 -4.92
N GLN A 247 6.84 -25.01 -4.57
CA GLN A 247 7.06 -23.65 -5.05
C GLN A 247 7.49 -23.70 -6.53
N LYS A 248 6.96 -22.79 -7.36
CA LYS A 248 7.27 -22.74 -8.79
C LYS A 248 7.74 -21.34 -9.18
N ALA A 249 8.98 -21.25 -9.66
CA ALA A 249 9.49 -20.06 -10.32
C ALA A 249 8.63 -19.71 -11.55
N GLN A 250 8.19 -18.46 -11.68
CA GLN A 250 7.28 -17.98 -12.72
C GLN A 250 7.74 -16.60 -13.22
N GLY A 251 8.27 -16.53 -14.45
CA GLY A 251 8.62 -15.26 -15.10
C GLY A 251 10.06 -15.22 -15.61
N THR A 252 10.45 -14.06 -16.16
CA THR A 252 11.80 -13.81 -16.70
C THR A 252 12.63 -13.06 -15.67
N CYS A 253 13.75 -13.64 -15.23
CA CYS A 253 14.68 -12.97 -14.31
C CYS A 253 15.32 -11.75 -14.97
N ILE A 254 15.47 -10.63 -14.24
CA ILE A 254 16.18 -9.43 -14.72
C ILE A 254 17.70 -9.71 -14.91
N SER A 255 18.22 -10.79 -14.30
CA SER A 255 19.60 -11.25 -14.51
C SER A 255 19.68 -12.74 -14.81
N ASN A 256 20.48 -13.08 -15.83
CA ASN A 256 21.07 -14.40 -15.95
C ASN A 256 22.26 -14.45 -14.98
N GLU A 257 22.33 -15.47 -14.11
CA GLU A 257 23.50 -15.99 -13.36
C GLU A 257 23.14 -16.40 -11.91
N ALA A 258 22.83 -17.69 -11.74
CA ALA A 258 23.43 -18.61 -10.75
C ALA A 258 23.86 -18.11 -9.35
N SER A 259 23.09 -17.26 -8.65
CA SER A 259 23.41 -16.85 -7.26
C SER A 259 22.24 -16.93 -6.28
N TYR A 260 21.13 -17.59 -6.63
CA TYR A 260 19.95 -17.66 -5.76
C TYR A 260 19.98 -18.90 -4.87
N LEU A 261 20.91 -18.90 -3.90
CA LEU A 261 20.73 -19.70 -2.71
C LEU A 261 19.53 -19.10 -1.96
N SER A 262 18.47 -19.90 -1.81
CA SER A 262 17.36 -19.68 -0.89
C SER A 262 17.84 -18.90 0.34
N PHE A 263 17.53 -17.59 0.38
CA PHE A 263 17.79 -16.77 1.55
C PHE A 263 16.81 -17.21 2.65
N ARG A 264 17.17 -18.28 3.38
CA ARG A 264 16.56 -18.58 4.67
C ARG A 264 17.09 -17.55 5.67
N LEU A 265 16.56 -16.33 5.61
CA LEU A 265 16.73 -15.37 6.69
C LEU A 265 16.12 -15.97 7.96
N SER A 266 16.82 -15.79 9.08
CA SER A 266 16.37 -16.30 10.38
C SER A 266 15.61 -15.26 11.18
N THR A 267 15.57 -13.99 10.77
CA THR A 267 14.99 -12.91 11.57
C THR A 267 14.69 -11.66 10.73
N TYR A 268 13.49 -11.08 10.91
CA TYR A 268 12.97 -9.86 10.30
C TYR A 268 12.53 -8.89 11.41
N ILE A 269 12.66 -7.58 11.18
CA ILE A 269 12.05 -6.56 12.04
C ILE A 269 10.86 -5.98 11.27
N PHE A 270 9.66 -6.21 11.76
CA PHE A 270 8.44 -5.81 11.07
C PHE A 270 7.92 -4.47 11.59
N ALA A 271 7.65 -3.56 10.66
CA ALA A 271 6.90 -2.34 10.90
C ALA A 271 5.58 -2.42 10.11
N THR A 272 4.45 -2.52 10.82
CA THR A 272 3.14 -2.43 10.18
C THR A 272 2.81 -0.96 9.86
N ILE A 273 2.17 -0.74 8.72
CA ILE A 273 1.33 0.44 8.52
C ILE A 273 -0.10 -0.07 8.59
N TRP A 274 -0.75 0.17 9.73
CA TRP A 274 -2.20 0.12 9.81
C TRP A 274 -2.74 1.39 9.18
N ALA A 275 -2.88 1.39 7.85
CA ALA A 275 -3.71 2.37 7.15
C ALA A 275 -5.06 1.73 6.80
N ILE A 276 -5.71 1.09 7.77
CA ILE A 276 -7.17 1.09 7.79
C ILE A 276 -7.56 2.26 8.67
N CYS A 277 -7.33 3.47 8.16
CA CYS A 277 -8.16 4.57 8.60
C CYS A 277 -9.48 4.38 7.85
N VAL A 278 -10.41 3.63 8.45
CA VAL A 278 -11.78 4.11 8.25
C VAL A 278 -11.75 5.46 8.94
N LEU A 279 -11.63 6.54 8.16
CA LEU A 279 -12.07 7.85 8.58
C LEU A 279 -13.56 7.70 8.89
N HIS A 280 -13.85 7.20 10.08
CA HIS A 280 -15.16 7.31 10.69
C HIS A 280 -15.28 8.78 11.08
N LEU A 281 -15.60 9.63 10.10
CA LEU A 281 -16.30 10.88 10.36
C LEU A 281 -17.72 10.49 10.76
N THR A 282 -17.88 9.98 11.98
CA THR A 282 -19.21 9.62 12.48
C THR A 282 -19.92 10.89 12.93
N THR A 283 -20.87 11.30 12.09
CA THR A 283 -22.02 12.14 12.41
C THR A 283 -22.64 11.76 13.75
N TYR A 284 -22.79 12.70 14.69
CA TYR A 284 -23.76 12.57 15.78
C TYR A 284 -24.32 13.93 16.21
N ILE A 285 -25.56 14.16 15.74
CA ILE A 285 -26.63 15.12 16.11
C ILE A 285 -26.31 16.62 15.93
#